data_AF-A0A0M3IS78-F1
#
_entry.id   AF-A0A0M3IS78-F1
#
_cell.length_a   1.000
_cell.length_b   1.000
_cell.length_c   1.000
_cell.angle_alpha   90.00
_cell.angle_beta   90.00
_cell.angle_gamma   90.00
#
_symmetry.space_group_name_H-M   'P 1'
#
loop_
_entity.id
_entity.type
_entity.pdbx_description
1 polymer ?
#
loop_
_entity_poly.entity_id
_entity_poly.type
_entity_poly.pdbx_seq_one_letter_code
_entity_poly.pdbx_strand_id
1 'polypeptide(L)'
;MKSCTYTFLLACPTTRKAITIDPVIETVERDSNLIRQLELDLIYGANTHVHADHVTGTGELKRIFPRMKSVLSKYSGGRADILLDDGDVLKFGSESLEARTTPGHTDGSLLFFSCSL
;
A
#
# COMPACT_ATOMS: atom_id res chain seq x y z
N MET A 1 -20.88 -8.01 3.81
CA MET A 1 -20.35 -7.49 5.09
C MET A 1 -19.46 -6.31 4.73
N LYS A 2 -19.54 -5.16 5.42
CA LYS A 2 -18.59 -4.04 5.19
C LYS A 2 -17.45 -4.19 6.19
N SER A 3 -16.20 -4.13 5.72
CA SER A 3 -15.02 -4.27 6.58
C SER A 3 -14.74 -3.04 7.44
N CYS A 4 -15.33 -1.89 7.11
CA CYS A 4 -15.06 -0.59 7.76
C CYS A 4 -13.57 -0.16 7.65
N THR A 5 -12.85 -0.68 6.65
CA THR A 5 -11.46 -0.33 6.35
C THR A 5 -11.35 1.06 5.72
N TYR A 6 -10.33 1.82 6.14
CA TYR A 6 -9.88 3.00 5.42
C TYR A 6 -8.74 2.62 4.47
N THR A 7 -8.92 2.91 3.18
CA THR A 7 -7.86 2.82 2.17
C THR A 7 -7.30 4.20 1.91
N PHE A 8 -5.97 4.35 1.95
CA PHE A 8 -5.30 5.62 1.67
C PHE A 8 -4.67 5.60 0.27
N LEU A 9 -4.68 6.76 -0.40
CA LEU A 9 -3.99 6.99 -1.68
C LEU A 9 -3.14 8.25 -1.52
N LEU A 10 -1.82 8.10 -1.65
CA LEU A 10 -0.86 9.19 -1.58
C LEU A 10 -0.15 9.31 -2.92
N ALA A 11 0.11 10.54 -3.36
CA ALA A 11 0.76 10.80 -4.63
C ALA A 11 1.74 11.97 -4.53
N CYS A 12 2.87 11.85 -5.23
CA CYS A 12 3.79 12.95 -5.44
C CYS A 12 3.18 13.95 -6.43
N PRO A 13 3.00 15.23 -6.06
CA PRO A 13 2.36 16.21 -6.95
C PRO A 13 3.16 16.51 -8.22
N THR A 14 4.48 16.38 -8.17
CA THR A 14 5.37 16.67 -9.31
C THR A 14 5.45 15.50 -10.29
N THR A 15 5.62 14.28 -9.79
CA THR A 15 5.88 13.10 -10.63
C THR A 15 4.65 12.22 -10.87
N ARG A 16 3.56 12.46 -10.12
CA ARG A 16 2.33 11.67 -10.10
C ARG A 16 2.49 10.20 -9.68
N LYS A 17 3.69 9.79 -9.26
CA LYS A 17 3.92 8.47 -8.66
C LYS A 17 3.10 8.37 -7.37
N ALA A 18 2.42 7.25 -7.20
CA ALA A 18 1.49 7.04 -6.12
C ALA A 18 1.66 5.70 -5.42
N ILE A 19 1.21 5.67 -4.18
CA ILE A 19 1.08 4.48 -3.33
C ILE A 19 -0.33 4.41 -2.78
N THR A 20 -0.91 3.20 -2.75
CA THR A 20 -2.11 2.92 -1.96
C THR A 20 -1.77 2.05 -0.75
N ILE A 21 -2.43 2.30 0.38
CA ILE A 21 -2.24 1.59 1.64
C ILE A 21 -3.57 0.97 2.06
N ASP A 22 -3.53 -0.32 2.38
CA ASP A 22 -4.68 -1.17 2.75
C ASP A 22 -5.83 -1.10 1.73
N PRO A 23 -5.58 -1.39 0.43
CA PRO A 23 -6.65 -1.51 -0.54
C PRO A 23 -7.49 -2.75 -0.26
N VAL A 24 -8.80 -2.64 -0.48
CA VAL A 24 -9.79 -3.71 -0.23
C VAL A 24 -10.31 -4.23 -1.57
N ILE A 25 -10.45 -5.56 -1.74
CA ILE A 25 -10.81 -6.16 -3.03
C ILE A 25 -12.14 -5.64 -3.59
N GLU A 26 -13.14 -5.41 -2.73
CA GLU A 26 -14.45 -4.91 -3.11
C GLU A 26 -14.44 -3.46 -3.62
N THR A 27 -13.39 -2.69 -3.33
CA THR A 27 -13.28 -1.28 -3.76
C THR A 27 -12.26 -1.05 -4.88
N VAL A 28 -11.64 -2.12 -5.40
CA VAL A 28 -10.63 -2.03 -6.47
C VAL A 28 -11.12 -1.25 -7.69
N GLU A 29 -12.37 -1.46 -8.11
CA GLU A 29 -12.94 -0.72 -9.24
C GLU A 29 -12.99 0.79 -8.95
N ARG A 30 -13.57 1.19 -7.81
CA ARG A 30 -13.62 2.59 -7.33
C ARG A 30 -12.22 3.21 -7.33
N ASP A 31 -11.26 2.51 -6.73
CA ASP A 31 -9.90 3.01 -6.52
C ASP A 31 -9.16 3.14 -7.86
N SER A 32 -9.28 2.13 -8.73
CA SER A 32 -8.67 2.16 -10.06
C SER A 32 -9.24 3.26 -10.96
N ASN A 33 -10.53 3.58 -10.83
CA ASN A 33 -11.15 4.67 -11.56
C ASN A 33 -10.61 6.02 -11.07
N LEU A 34 -10.51 6.23 -9.76
CA LEU A 34 -9.94 7.46 -9.19
C LEU A 34 -8.47 7.65 -9.61
N ILE A 35 -7.66 6.59 -9.53
CA ILE A 35 -6.25 6.62 -9.96
C ILE A 35 -6.11 7.03 -11.43
N ARG A 36 -6.97 6.51 -12.31
CA ARG A 36 -6.99 6.89 -13.73
C ARG A 36 -7.46 8.33 -13.94
N GLN A 37 -8.52 8.75 -13.26
CA GLN A 37 -9.06 10.11 -13.36
C GLN A 37 -8.04 11.16 -12.92
N LEU A 38 -7.24 10.86 -11.91
CA LEU A 38 -6.17 11.72 -11.42
C LEU A 38 -4.84 11.56 -12.19
N GLU A 39 -4.81 10.71 -13.22
CA GLU A 39 -3.64 10.42 -14.05
C GLU A 39 -2.39 10.01 -13.23
N LEU A 40 -2.59 9.21 -12.18
CA LEU A 40 -1.54 8.79 -11.27
C LEU A 40 -0.81 7.54 -11.77
N ASP A 41 0.51 7.49 -11.56
CA ASP A 41 1.34 6.31 -11.80
C ASP A 41 1.42 5.50 -10.50
N LEU A 42 0.50 4.55 -10.32
CA LEU A 42 0.47 3.70 -9.14
C LEU A 42 1.63 2.70 -9.15
N ILE A 43 2.62 2.92 -8.29
CA ILE A 43 3.84 2.10 -8.24
C ILE A 43 3.88 1.13 -7.06
N TYR A 44 3.13 1.41 -5.98
CA TYR A 44 3.05 0.53 -4.81
C TYR A 44 1.61 0.31 -4.33
N GLY A 45 1.33 -0.92 -3.92
CA GLY A 45 0.16 -1.27 -3.11
C GLY A 45 0.63 -1.95 -1.83
N ALA A 46 0.61 -1.22 -0.71
CA ALA A 46 1.09 -1.68 0.58
C ALA A 46 -0.05 -2.13 1.49
N ASN A 47 0.23 -3.10 2.36
CA ASN A 47 -0.65 -3.39 3.49
C ASN A 47 0.11 -3.19 4.80
N THR A 48 -0.58 -2.64 5.80
CA THR A 48 -0.03 -2.44 7.16
C THR A 48 0.19 -3.74 7.89
N HIS A 49 -0.62 -4.76 7.60
CA HIS A 49 -0.49 -6.12 8.12
C HIS A 49 -1.20 -7.11 7.20
N VAL A 50 -1.15 -8.41 7.53
CA VAL A 50 -2.05 -9.39 6.91
C VAL A 50 -3.41 -9.27 7.58
N HIS A 51 -4.40 -8.87 6.79
CA HIS A 51 -5.76 -8.61 7.25
C HIS A 51 -6.54 -9.93 7.43
N ALA A 52 -7.24 -10.07 8.56
CA ALA A 52 -8.14 -11.20 8.82
C ALA A 52 -9.61 -10.86 8.55
N ASP A 53 -9.91 -9.56 8.44
CA ASP A 53 -11.23 -8.96 8.32
C ASP A 53 -11.67 -8.72 6.86
N HIS A 54 -10.71 -8.65 5.93
CA HIS A 54 -10.99 -8.47 4.51
C HIS A 54 -9.90 -9.06 3.60
N VAL A 55 -10.24 -9.23 2.32
CA VAL A 55 -9.28 -9.65 1.30
C VAL A 55 -8.63 -8.42 0.68
N THR A 56 -7.31 -8.36 0.72
CA THR A 56 -6.56 -7.24 0.14
C THR A 56 -6.82 -7.09 -1.36
N GLY A 57 -6.98 -5.86 -1.82
CA GLY A 57 -7.14 -5.49 -3.23
C GLY A 57 -5.83 -5.46 -4.02
N THR A 58 -4.67 -5.65 -3.39
CA THR A 58 -3.36 -5.51 -4.06
C THR A 58 -3.21 -6.46 -5.26
N GLY A 59 -3.76 -7.68 -5.18
CA GLY A 59 -3.69 -8.65 -6.26
C GLY A 59 -4.40 -8.18 -7.53
N GLU A 60 -5.64 -7.72 -7.39
CA GLU A 60 -6.44 -7.23 -8.52
C GLU A 60 -5.92 -5.88 -9.04
N LEU A 61 -5.47 -4.98 -8.15
CA LEU A 61 -4.81 -3.74 -8.56
C LEU A 61 -3.54 -4.00 -9.38
N LYS A 62 -2.74 -5.02 -9.06
CA LYS A 62 -1.58 -5.41 -9.88
C LYS A 62 -1.98 -5.85 -11.29
N ARG A 63 -3.14 -6.50 -11.47
CA ARG A 63 -3.63 -6.88 -12.80
C ARG A 63 -4.01 -5.65 -13.63
N ILE A 64 -4.54 -4.63 -12.98
CA ILE A 64 -4.96 -3.37 -13.61
C ILE A 64 -3.75 -2.45 -13.88
N PHE A 65 -2.79 -2.42 -12.96
CA PHE A 65 -1.56 -1.62 -13.03
C PHE A 65 -0.34 -2.54 -12.95
N PRO A 66 0.09 -3.17 -14.06
CA PRO A 66 1.12 -4.21 -14.06
C PRO A 66 2.51 -3.78 -13.56
N ARG A 67 2.78 -2.47 -13.50
CA ARG A 67 4.03 -1.92 -12.94
C ARG A 67 4.00 -1.79 -11.41
N MET A 68 2.82 -1.85 -10.80
CA MET A 68 2.67 -1.75 -9.36
C MET A 68 3.30 -2.96 -8.67
N LYS A 69 4.05 -2.71 -7.60
CA LYS A 69 4.57 -3.75 -6.70
C LYS A 69 3.72 -3.83 -5.44
N SER A 70 3.33 -5.05 -5.04
CA SER A 70 2.73 -5.25 -3.73
C SER A 70 3.80 -5.18 -2.64
N VAL A 71 3.44 -4.63 -1.49
CA VAL A 71 4.35 -4.41 -0.35
C VAL A 71 3.74 -4.92 0.95
N LEU A 72 4.54 -5.59 1.76
CA LEU A 72 4.13 -6.14 3.06
C LEU A 72 5.34 -6.21 4.02
N SER A 73 5.10 -6.39 5.31
CA SER A 73 6.17 -6.70 6.27
C SER A 73 6.81 -8.07 6.00
N LYS A 74 8.13 -8.16 6.16
CA LYS A 74 8.85 -9.46 6.13
C LYS A 74 8.45 -10.40 7.27
N TYR A 75 7.90 -9.86 8.38
CA TYR A 75 7.48 -10.63 9.56
C TYR A 75 6.02 -11.10 9.48
N SER A 76 5.30 -10.76 8.41
CA SER A 76 3.87 -11.06 8.26
C SER A 76 3.52 -12.51 7.94
N GLY A 77 4.48 -13.31 7.48
CA GLY A 77 4.23 -14.64 6.90
C GLY A 77 3.49 -14.62 5.54
N GLY A 78 3.14 -13.44 5.03
CA GLY A 78 2.50 -13.25 3.74
C GLY A 78 3.48 -13.18 2.58
N ARG A 79 2.95 -13.03 1.36
CA ARG A 79 3.74 -12.88 0.12
C ARG A 79 3.45 -11.54 -0.53
N ALA A 80 4.49 -10.83 -0.94
CA ALA A 80 4.44 -9.59 -1.69
C ALA A 80 5.67 -9.48 -2.60
N ASP A 81 5.66 -8.54 -3.55
CA ASP A 81 6.84 -8.30 -4.41
C ASP A 81 7.99 -7.67 -3.63
N ILE A 82 7.67 -6.88 -2.60
CA ILE A 82 8.61 -6.24 -1.68
C ILE A 82 8.22 -6.60 -0.25
N LEU A 83 9.19 -7.11 0.52
CA LEU A 83 9.06 -7.33 1.95
C LEU A 83 9.91 -6.30 2.69
N LEU A 84 9.27 -5.52 3.55
CA LEU A 84 9.92 -4.45 4.33
C LEU A 84 10.38 -4.95 5.70
N ASP A 85 11.52 -4.45 6.14
CA ASP A 85 12.01 -4.50 7.51
C ASP A 85 11.82 -3.15 8.22
N ASP A 86 12.16 -3.10 9.50
CA ASP A 86 12.19 -1.86 10.28
C ASP A 86 13.19 -0.84 9.69
N GLY A 87 12.72 0.39 9.48
CA GLY A 87 13.52 1.50 8.93
C GLY A 87 13.62 1.53 7.40
N ASP A 88 13.07 0.54 6.67
CA ASP A 88 13.05 0.57 5.21
C ASP A 88 12.21 1.73 4.68
N VAL A 89 12.60 2.30 3.53
CA VAL A 89 11.96 3.49 2.96
C VAL A 89 11.39 3.20 1.57
N LEU A 90 10.08 3.42 1.41
CA LEU A 90 9.40 3.44 0.12
C LEU A 90 9.43 4.85 -0.47
N LYS A 91 10.13 5.05 -1.59
CA LYS A 91 10.18 6.32 -2.32
C LYS A 91 9.24 6.33 -3.51
N PHE A 92 8.44 7.39 -3.66
CA PHE A 92 7.53 7.59 -4.78
C PHE A 92 7.58 9.05 -5.25
N GLY A 93 8.39 9.32 -6.27
CA GLY A 93 8.65 10.68 -6.71
C GLY A 93 9.58 11.42 -5.75
N SER A 94 9.19 12.62 -5.33
CA SER A 94 9.84 13.41 -4.27
C SER A 94 9.43 12.97 -2.86
N GLU A 95 8.41 12.14 -2.73
CA GLU A 95 7.85 11.73 -1.44
C GLU A 95 8.45 10.41 -0.96
N SER A 96 8.40 10.18 0.36
CA SER A 96 8.85 8.93 0.95
C SER A 96 8.09 8.54 2.22
N LEU A 97 7.95 7.23 2.43
CA LEU A 97 7.40 6.64 3.64
C LEU A 97 8.41 5.68 4.24
N GLU A 98 8.80 5.91 5.49
CA GLU A 98 9.59 4.98 6.31
C GLU A 98 8.64 3.95 6.94
N ALA A 99 8.96 2.67 6.84
CA ALA A 99 8.27 1.60 7.53
C ALA A 99 8.85 1.42 8.93
N ARG A 100 7.98 1.43 9.95
CA ARG A 100 8.33 1.12 11.33
C ARG A 100 7.55 -0.10 11.77
N THR A 101 8.26 -1.08 12.29
CA THR A 101 7.65 -2.28 12.85
C THR A 101 6.94 -1.94 14.15
N THR A 102 5.68 -2.35 14.26
CA THR A 102 4.85 -2.13 15.45
C THR A 102 4.09 -3.42 15.75
N PRO A 103 4.80 -4.52 16.06
CA PRO A 103 4.16 -5.81 16.34
C PRO A 103 3.23 -5.68 17.55
N GLY A 104 2.12 -6.42 17.52
CA GLY A 104 1.14 -6.42 18.60
C GLY A 104 -0.20 -7.00 18.14
N HIS A 105 -0.92 -6.27 17.29
CA HIS A 105 -2.14 -6.82 16.67
C HIS A 105 -1.81 -8.04 15.80
N THR A 106 -0.74 -7.94 15.01
CA THR A 106 -0.07 -9.07 14.36
C THR A 106 1.44 -8.92 14.50
N ASP A 107 2.20 -10.00 14.35
CA ASP A 107 3.67 -9.95 14.35
C ASP A 107 4.24 -9.17 13.15
N GLY A 108 3.44 -9.06 12.07
CA GLY A 108 3.80 -8.37 10.83
C GLY A 108 3.31 -6.94 10.72
N SER A 109 2.80 -6.33 11.81
CA SER A 109 2.22 -4.99 11.76
C SER A 109 3.28 -3.90 11.52
N LEU A 110 2.97 -3.00 10.58
CA LEU A 110 3.76 -1.82 10.23
C LEU A 110 2.96 -0.54 10.44
N LEU A 111 3.68 0.52 10.75
CA LEU A 111 3.27 1.91 10.60
C LEU A 111 4.10 2.56 9.48
N PHE A 112 3.46 3.35 8.61
CA PHE A 112 4.14 4.16 7.62
C PHE A 112 4.26 5.61 8.11
N PHE A 113 5.49 6.11 8.19
CA PHE A 113 5.81 7.46 8.62
C PHE A 113 6.29 8.30 7.44
N SER A 114 5.65 9.45 7.21
CA SER A 114 6.07 10.40 6.16
C SER A 114 7.29 11.17 6.61
N CYS A 115 8.40 10.98 5.89
CA CYS A 115 9.61 11.75 6.11
C CYS A 115 9.56 13.03 5.27
N SER A 116 9.20 14.15 5.89
CA SER A 116 9.47 15.48 5.33
C SER A 116 10.94 15.80 5.54
N LEU A 117 11.69 16.05 4.46
CA LEU A 117 12.98 16.73 4.53
C LEU A 117 12.75 18.25 4.56
#